data_AF-A0A1M5STI5-F1
#
_entry.id   AF-A0A1M5STI5-F1
#
_cell.length_a   1.000
_cell.length_b   1.000
_cell.length_c   1.000
_cell.angle_alpha   90.00
_cell.angle_beta   90.00
_cell.angle_gamma   90.00
#
_symmetry.space_group_name_H-M   'P 1'
#
loop_
_entity.id
_entity.type
_entity.pdbx_description
1 polymer ?
#
loop_
_entity_poly.entity_id
_entity_poly.type
_entity_poly.pdbx_seq_one_letter_code
_entity_poly.pdbx_strand_id
1 'polypeptide(L)' 'MRVRPRDLADRMSGLRQPQIFRLPIDAARLKAREILDQFPQAGYTAVVENWRQLPDGQIEFTMRHLPTVD' A
#
# COMPACT_ATOMS: atom_id res chain seq x y z
N MET A 1 -4.68 -14.40 30.70
CA MET A 1 -3.82 -13.38 30.06
C MET A 1 -4.64 -12.69 28.96
N ARG A 2 -5.18 -11.49 29.22
CA ARG A 2 -6.01 -10.74 28.23
C ARG A 2 -5.05 -10.09 27.24
N VAL A 3 -4.95 -10.64 26.04
CA VAL A 3 -4.22 -10.02 24.93
C VAL A 3 -4.84 -8.65 24.69
N ARG A 4 -4.08 -7.59 24.98
CA ARG A 4 -4.47 -6.23 24.67
C ARG A 4 -4.38 -6.08 23.15
N PRO A 5 -5.37 -5.51 22.45
CA PRO A 5 -5.37 -5.39 20.99
C PRO A 5 -4.20 -4.56 20.43
N ARG A 6 -3.45 -3.87 21.30
CA ARG A 6 -2.25 -3.10 20.97
C ARG A 6 -1.01 -3.97 20.69
N ASP A 7 -0.99 -5.24 21.12
CA ASP A 7 0.16 -6.15 20.95
C ASP A 7 0.26 -6.74 19.53
N LEU A 8 -0.87 -6.80 18.80
CA LEU A 8 -0.90 -7.23 17.40
C LEU A 8 -0.33 -6.14 16.46
N ALA A 9 -0.61 -4.87 16.77
CA ALA A 9 -0.14 -3.72 16.00
C ALA A 9 1.37 -3.50 16.13
N ASP A 10 1.94 -3.84 17.29
CA ASP A 10 3.37 -3.75 17.55
C ASP A 10 4.16 -4.82 16.79
N ARG A 11 3.68 -6.07 16.73
CA ARG A 11 4.27 -7.11 15.84
C ARG A 11 4.12 -6.80 14.35
N MET A 12 3.07 -6.08 13.96
CA MET A 12 2.91 -5.58 12.59
C MET A 12 3.78 -4.34 12.29
N SER A 13 4.44 -3.72 13.28
CA SER A 13 5.22 -2.50 13.09
C SER A 13 6.60 -2.73 12.44
N GLY A 14 7.03 -3.98 12.25
CA GLY A 14 8.16 -4.32 11.38
C GLY A 14 7.82 -4.33 9.88
N LEU A 15 6.53 -4.33 9.53
CA LEU A 15 6.04 -4.29 8.17
C LEU A 15 5.53 -2.88 7.89
N ARG A 16 6.16 -2.17 6.94
CA ARG A 16 5.71 -0.86 6.46
C ARG A 16 4.19 -0.87 6.31
N GLN A 17 3.50 -0.01 7.06
CA GLN A 17 2.03 0.02 7.06
C GLN A 17 1.51 0.22 5.63
N PRO A 18 0.47 -0.53 5.21
CA PRO A 18 -0.16 -0.30 3.93
C PRO A 18 -0.71 1.13 3.84
N GLN A 19 -0.32 1.88 2.82
CA GLN A 19 -0.83 3.23 2.57
C GLN A 19 -2.07 3.15 1.68
N ILE A 20 -3.21 3.62 2.18
CA ILE A 20 -4.46 3.62 1.42
C ILE A 20 -4.60 4.97 0.70
N PHE A 21 -4.81 4.92 -0.60
CA PHE A 21 -5.05 6.08 -1.45
C PHE A 21 -6.49 6.05 -1.96
N ARG A 22 -7.17 7.20 -1.89
CA ARG A 22 -8.50 7.44 -2.46
C ARG A 22 -8.41 8.63 -3.39
N LEU A 23 -8.39 8.37 -4.69
CA LEU A 23 -8.15 9.38 -5.73
C LEU A 23 -9.09 9.13 -6.91
N PRO A 24 -9.49 10.15 -7.68
CA PRO A 24 -10.19 9.94 -8.95
C PRO A 24 -9.39 9.02 -9.88
N ILE A 25 -10.09 8.29 -10.76
CA ILE A 25 -9.48 7.24 -11.59
C ILE A 25 -8.22 7.67 -12.36
N ASP A 26 -8.22 8.90 -12.90
CA ASP A 26 -7.07 9.47 -13.61
C ASP A 26 -5.86 9.66 -12.69
N ALA A 27 -6.09 10.22 -11.50
CA ALA A 27 -5.05 10.44 -10.51
C ALA A 27 -4.56 9.13 -9.88
N ALA A 28 -5.45 8.16 -9.67
CA ALA A 28 -5.10 6.85 -9.14
C ALA A 28 -4.21 6.06 -10.11
N ARG A 29 -4.54 6.08 -11.41
CA ARG A 29 -3.70 5.48 -12.46
C ARG A 29 -2.33 6.12 -12.53
N LEU A 30 -2.27 7.46 -12.51
CA LEU A 30 -1.00 8.18 -12.53
C LEU A 30 -0.16 7.83 -11.30
N LYS A 31 -0.75 7.87 -10.11
CA LYS A 31 -0.05 7.52 -8.86
C LYS A 31 0.44 6.07 -8.86
N ALA A 32 -0.38 5.12 -9.31
CA ALA A 32 0.02 3.73 -9.40
C ALA A 32 1.13 3.50 -10.43
N ARG A 33 1.09 4.23 -11.56
CA ARG A 33 2.14 4.19 -12.56
C ARG A 33 3.45 4.70 -11.98
N GLU A 34 3.46 5.84 -11.29
CA GLU A 34 4.64 6.37 -10.61
C GLU A 34 5.23 5.37 -9.63
N ILE A 35 4.37 4.70 -8.85
CA ILE A 35 4.78 3.70 -7.87
C ILE A 35 5.44 2.48 -8.53
N LEU A 36 4.88 2.01 -9.64
CA LEU A 36 5.39 0.85 -10.38
C LEU A 36 6.61 1.20 -11.25
N ASP A 37 6.71 2.45 -11.71
CA ASP A 37 7.81 3.00 -12.50
C ASP A 37 9.03 3.33 -11.63
N GLN A 38 8.80 3.63 -10.35
CA GLN A 38 9.86 3.70 -9.36
C GLN A 38 10.61 2.35 -9.29
N PHE A 39 11.79 2.32 -9.90
CA PHE A 39 12.74 1.21 -9.80
C PHE A 39 12.93 0.82 -8.33
N PRO A 40 13.17 -0.47 -8.02
CA PRO A 40 13.43 -0.92 -6.66
C PRO A 40 14.67 -0.22 -6.12
N GLN A 41 14.45 0.86 -5.37
CA GLN A 41 15.50 1.59 -4.68
C GLN A 41 15.64 0.98 -3.29
N ALA A 42 16.87 0.64 -2.91
CA ALA A 42 17.21 0.10 -1.61
C ALA A 42 16.60 -1.28 -1.26
N GLY A 43 16.32 -2.14 -2.25
CA GLY A 43 15.84 -3.51 -2.00
C GLY A 43 14.40 -3.56 -1.48
N TYR A 44 13.57 -2.58 -1.84
CA TYR A 44 12.13 -2.62 -1.62
C TYR A 44 11.41 -2.37 -2.95
N THR A 45 10.47 -3.25 -3.29
CA THR A 45 9.58 -3.10 -4.45
C THR A 45 8.23 -2.59 -3.97
N ALA A 46 7.79 -1.46 -4.52
CA ALA A 46 6.47 -0.95 -4.24
C ALA A 46 5.43 -1.67 -5.10
N VAL A 47 4.38 -2.20 -4.47
CA VAL A 47 3.27 -2.90 -5.12
C VAL A 47 1.96 -2.22 -4.78
N VAL A 48 1.08 -2.16 -5.79
CA VAL A 48 -0.28 -1.69 -5.62
C VAL A 48 -1.21 -2.90 -5.49
N GLU A 49 -1.97 -2.93 -4.41
CA GLU A 49 -2.95 -3.96 -4.06
C GLU A 49 -4.34 -3.33 -3.84
N ASN A 50 -5.38 -4.17 -3.75
CA ASN A 50 -6.75 -3.74 -3.45
C ASN A 50 -7.30 -2.63 -4.36
N TRP A 51 -7.12 -2.78 -5.69
CA TRP A 51 -7.70 -1.84 -6.65
C TRP A 51 -9.23 -1.96 -6.71
N ARG A 52 -9.94 -0.93 -6.25
CA ARG A 52 -11.41 -0.91 -6.30
C ARG A 52 -11.94 0.44 -6.73
N GLN A 53 -12.99 0.43 -7.54
CA GLN A 53 -13.72 1.63 -7.91
C GLN A 53 -14.85 1.89 -6.93
N LEU A 54 -14.94 3.13 -6.48
CA LEU A 54 -16.02 3.66 -5.65
C LEU A 54 -17.14 4.20 -6.54
N PRO A 55 -18.39 4.19 -6.06
CA PRO A 55 -19.54 4.69 -6.81
C PRO A 55 -19.45 6.19 -7.15
N ASP A 56 -18.59 6.92 -6.45
CA ASP A 56 -18.29 8.35 -6.66
C ASP A 56 -17.34 8.60 -7.87
N GLY A 57 -16.93 7.55 -8.58
CA GLY A 57 -15.93 7.66 -9.67
C GLY A 57 -14.47 7.72 -9.18
N GLN A 58 -14.27 7.54 -7.88
CA GLN A 58 -12.96 7.44 -7.27
C GLN A 58 -12.44 5.99 -7.30
N ILE A 59 -11.13 5.83 -7.19
CA ILE A 59 -10.45 4.56 -7.00
C ILE A 59 -9.84 4.58 -5.61
N GLU A 60 -10.12 3.52 -4.85
CA GLU A 60 -9.41 3.20 -3.63
C GLU A 60 -8.40 2.10 -3.96
N PHE A 61 -7.15 2.30 -3.57
CA PHE A 61 -6.11 1.27 -3.66
C PHE A 61 -5.16 1.36 -2.47
N THR A 62 -4.50 0.25 -2.19
CA THR A 62 -3.55 0.10 -1.10
C THR A 62 -2.16 -0.11 -1.65
N MET A 63 -1.19 0.68 -1.20
CA MET A 63 0.21 0.54 -1.55
C MET A 63 0.96 -0.19 -0.44
N ARG A 64 1.76 -1.19 -0.80
CA ARG A 64 2.70 -1.85 0.11
C ARG A 64 4.11 -1.85 -0.46
N HIS A 65 5.09 -1.70 0.42
CA HIS A 65 6.48 -1.93 0.08
C HIS A 65 6.81 -3.36 0.49
N LEU A 66 7.10 -4.21 -0.50
CA LEU A 66 7.63 -5.53 -0.26
C LEU A 66 9.16 -5.44 -0.18
N PRO A 67 9.81 -6.11 0.77
CA PRO A 67 11.25 -6.31 0.67
C PRO A 67 11.53 -7.09 -0.62
N THR A 68 12.42 -6.58 -1.45
CA THR A 68 13.02 -7.32 -2.56
C THR A 68 13.83 -8.43 -1.91
N VAL A 69 13.24 -9.63 -1.87
CA VAL A 69 13.99 -10.85 -1.54
C VAL A 69 14.80 -11.20 -2.79
N ASP A 70 16.12 -11.26 -2.64
CA ASP A 70 17.05 -11.80 -3.64
C ASP A 70 16.69 -13.26 -3.98
#